data_AF-A0A949L5W4-F1
#
_entry.id   AF-A0A949L5W4-F1
#
_cell.length_a   1.000
_cell.length_b   1.000
_cell.length_c   1.000
_cell.angle_alpha   90.00
_cell.angle_beta   90.00
_cell.angle_gamma   90.00
#
_symmetry.space_group_name_H-M   'P 1'
#
loop_
_entity.id
_entity.type
_entity.pdbx_description
1 polymer ?
#
loop_
_entity_poly.entity_id
_entity_poly.type
_entity_poly.pdbx_seq_one_letter_code
_entity_poly.pdbx_strand_id
1 'polypeptide(L)'
;MKELEDMIKRLGDFPPTLVTAAAKAGATVALKAAKRNAPEDSGDLKKGLKLAGERKKGHKKVYQVGLDPKMNDVFVTMSKSGKRGYYPAAIEYGYIRKDGKKVAGAYYLKRALTENKERVELATLEGLIAKVDKELKKKW
;
A
#
# COMPACT_ATOMS: atom_id res chain seq x y z
N MET A 1 19.44 -4.42 14.31
CA MET A 1 18.44 -5.11 15.17
C MET A 1 18.73 -4.91 16.66
N LYS A 2 19.88 -5.36 17.20
CA LYS A 2 20.23 -5.14 18.63
C LYS A 2 20.08 -3.68 19.09
N GLU A 3 20.59 -2.74 18.31
CA GLU A 3 20.48 -1.31 18.63
C GLU A 3 19.03 -0.83 18.78
N LEU A 4 18.14 -1.22 17.86
CA LEU A 4 16.72 -0.89 17.95
C LEU A 4 16.06 -1.52 19.19
N GLU A 5 16.40 -2.77 19.51
CA GLU A 5 15.90 -3.41 20.73
C GLU A 5 16.35 -2.66 21.98
N ASP A 6 17.61 -2.23 22.04
CA ASP A 6 18.14 -1.46 23.17
C ASP A 6 17.49 -0.07 23.27
N MET A 7 17.24 0.59 22.13
CA MET A 7 16.51 1.86 22.09
C MET A 7 15.07 1.71 22.59
N ILE A 8 14.37 0.63 22.21
CA ILE A 8 13.02 0.34 22.68
C ILE A 8 13.01 0.08 24.19
N LYS A 9 13.98 -0.70 24.71
CA LYS A 9 14.13 -0.94 26.16
C LYS A 9 14.37 0.37 26.93
N ARG A 10 15.23 1.25 26.41
CA ARG A 10 15.48 2.58 27.00
C ARG A 10 14.25 3.48 27.00
N LEU A 11 13.40 3.38 25.99
CA LEU A 11 12.19 4.17 25.90
C LEU A 11 11.17 3.78 26.98
N GLY A 12 11.18 2.50 27.38
CA GLY A 12 10.26 1.91 28.36
C GLY A 12 8.86 1.77 27.77
N ASP A 13 8.10 2.87 27.79
CA ASP A 13 6.80 2.96 27.13
C ASP A 13 6.97 3.15 25.63
N PHE A 14 6.32 2.31 24.84
CA PHE A 14 6.42 2.34 23.38
C PHE A 14 5.12 2.87 22.75
N PRO A 15 5.09 4.15 22.30
CA PRO A 15 3.87 4.75 21.79
C PRO A 15 3.35 4.07 20.51
N PRO A 16 2.06 3.74 20.41
CA PRO A 16 1.45 3.16 19.21
C PRO A 16 1.59 4.02 17.95
N THR A 17 1.83 5.32 18.11
CA THR A 17 2.08 6.31 17.05
C THR A 17 3.39 6.07 16.32
N LEU A 18 4.38 5.43 16.95
CA LEU A 18 5.65 5.07 16.31
C LEU A 18 5.43 3.94 15.30
N VAL A 19 4.80 2.84 15.73
CA VAL A 19 4.39 1.71 14.87
C VAL A 19 3.44 2.19 13.77
N THR A 20 2.44 2.97 14.19
CA THR A 20 1.76 4.04 13.43
C THR A 20 2.31 4.34 12.04
N ALA A 21 3.45 4.97 12.13
CA ALA A 21 4.06 5.70 11.06
C ALA A 21 5.23 4.93 10.43
N ALA A 22 5.87 4.01 11.17
CA ALA A 22 6.76 3.00 10.59
C ALA A 22 6.01 2.15 9.55
N ALA A 23 4.84 1.62 9.91
CA ALA A 23 3.99 0.87 8.99
C ALA A 23 3.56 1.72 7.78
N LYS A 24 3.30 3.02 7.98
CA LYS A 24 2.98 3.95 6.89
C LYS A 24 4.16 4.16 5.94
N ALA A 25 5.39 4.20 6.47
CA ALA A 25 6.60 4.37 5.67
C ALA A 25 6.80 3.20 4.71
N GLY A 26 6.78 1.96 5.22
CA GLY A 26 6.84 0.76 4.39
C GLY A 26 5.72 0.71 3.36
N ALA A 27 4.47 0.96 3.76
CA ALA A 27 3.34 0.91 2.84
C ALA A 27 3.36 2.03 1.78
N THR A 28 4.05 3.14 2.04
CA THR A 28 4.27 4.20 1.04
C THR A 28 5.19 3.73 -0.09
N VAL A 29 6.16 2.84 0.20
CA VAL A 29 7.00 2.21 -0.84
C VAL A 29 6.13 1.39 -1.78
N ALA A 30 5.25 0.55 -1.22
CA ALA A 30 4.31 -0.25 -2.01
C ALA A 30 3.38 0.63 -2.87
N LEU A 31 2.85 1.73 -2.31
CA LEU A 31 2.02 2.68 -3.09
C LEU A 31 2.79 3.27 -4.28
N LYS A 32 4.02 3.75 -4.04
CA LYS A 32 4.86 4.32 -5.10
C LYS A 32 5.19 3.29 -6.18
N ALA A 33 5.51 2.06 -5.78
CA ALA A 33 5.76 0.97 -6.71
C ALA A 33 4.50 0.61 -7.52
N ALA A 34 3.33 0.54 -6.88
CA ALA A 34 2.06 0.27 -7.56
C ALA A 34 1.74 1.34 -8.61
N LYS A 35 1.95 2.62 -8.28
CA LYS A 35 1.78 3.73 -9.23
C LYS A 35 2.75 3.66 -10.41
N ARG A 36 3.99 3.25 -10.18
CA ARG A 36 4.99 3.06 -11.24
C ARG A 36 4.63 1.88 -12.15
N ASN A 37 4.15 0.78 -11.57
CA ASN A 37 3.85 -0.45 -12.29
C ASN A 37 2.47 -0.41 -12.98
N ALA A 38 1.58 0.49 -12.57
CA ALA A 38 0.27 0.63 -13.17
C ALA A 38 0.40 1.10 -14.62
N PRO A 39 -0.28 0.43 -15.58
CA PRO A 39 -0.27 0.87 -16.97
C PRO A 39 -0.87 2.27 -17.10
N GLU A 40 -0.35 3.02 -18.07
CA GLU A 40 -0.72 4.40 -18.32
C GLU A 40 -1.39 4.49 -19.69
N ASP A 41 -2.71 4.68 -19.66
CA ASP A 41 -3.50 5.05 -20.82
C ASP A 41 -4.00 6.50 -20.63
N SER A 42 -5.08 6.69 -19.85
CA SER A 42 -5.54 8.02 -19.40
C SER A 42 -4.82 8.55 -18.14
N GLY A 43 -4.07 7.69 -17.45
CA GLY A 43 -3.46 8.00 -16.15
C GLY A 43 -4.39 7.85 -14.93
N ASP A 44 -5.69 7.58 -15.13
CA ASP A 44 -6.67 7.49 -14.03
C ASP A 44 -6.36 6.38 -13.03
N LEU A 45 -5.84 5.24 -13.51
CA LEU A 45 -5.45 4.13 -12.66
C LEU A 45 -4.34 4.54 -11.68
N LYS A 46 -3.32 5.26 -12.16
CA LYS A 46 -2.23 5.79 -11.33
C LYS A 46 -2.75 6.82 -10.33
N LYS A 47 -3.66 7.69 -10.77
CA LYS A 47 -4.27 8.74 -9.95
C LYS A 47 -5.14 8.16 -8.83
N GLY A 48 -5.93 7.14 -9.12
CA GLY A 48 -6.82 6.51 -8.15
C GLY A 48 -6.13 5.56 -7.18
N LEU A 49 -4.85 5.21 -7.36
CA LEU A 49 -4.13 4.43 -6.38
C LEU A 49 -3.88 5.22 -5.09
N LYS A 50 -4.32 4.64 -3.97
CA LYS A 50 -4.34 5.27 -2.65
C LYS A 50 -3.94 4.30 -1.55
N LEU A 51 -3.30 4.86 -0.53
CA LEU A 51 -3.04 4.15 0.71
C LEU A 51 -4.22 4.31 1.67
N ALA A 52 -4.86 3.20 2.04
CA ALA A 52 -5.92 3.14 3.03
C ALA A 52 -5.40 2.45 4.30
N GLY A 53 -5.39 3.17 5.42
CA GLY A 53 -5.13 2.56 6.72
C GLY A 53 -6.39 1.87 7.24
N GLU A 54 -6.25 0.66 7.76
CA GLU A 54 -7.34 -0.04 8.43
C GLU A 54 -7.89 0.82 9.59
N ARG A 55 -9.23 0.91 9.69
CA ARG A 55 -9.92 1.73 10.70
C ARG A 55 -10.20 0.98 12.01
N LYS A 56 -10.09 -0.35 12.04
CA LYS A 56 -10.35 -1.14 13.24
C LYS A 56 -9.34 -0.77 14.34
N LYS A 57 -9.83 -0.66 15.57
CA LYS A 57 -8.99 -0.51 16.76
C LYS A 57 -8.36 -1.87 17.05
N GLY A 58 -7.08 -2.02 16.73
CA GLY A 58 -6.30 -3.19 17.05
C GLY A 58 -4.87 -2.81 17.43
N HIS A 59 -4.13 -3.76 18.02
CA HIS A 59 -2.72 -3.61 18.38
C HIS A 59 -1.77 -3.57 17.17
N LYS A 60 -2.32 -3.77 15.96
CA LYS A 60 -1.59 -3.77 14.69
C LYS A 60 -2.18 -2.70 13.78
N LYS A 61 -1.32 -2.00 13.05
CA LYS A 61 -1.75 -1.07 12.00
C LYS A 61 -1.41 -1.65 10.64
N VAL A 62 -2.44 -1.92 9.85
CA VAL A 62 -2.30 -2.39 8.47
C VAL A 62 -2.64 -1.24 7.53
N TYR A 63 -1.85 -1.12 6.46
CA TYR A 63 -2.15 -0.25 5.34
C TYR A 63 -2.31 -1.09 4.09
N GLN A 64 -3.33 -0.76 3.30
CA GLN A 64 -3.62 -1.38 2.02
C GLN A 64 -3.41 -0.37 0.91
N VAL A 65 -2.75 -0.77 -0.17
CA VAL A 65 -2.81 -0.04 -1.43
C VAL A 65 -4.08 -0.49 -2.15
N GLY A 66 -4.99 0.44 -2.37
CA GLY A 66 -6.27 0.22 -3.03
C GLY A 66 -6.62 1.35 -3.97
N LEU A 67 -7.84 1.32 -4.48
CA LEU A 67 -8.36 2.32 -5.41
C LEU A 67 -9.19 3.32 -4.61
N ASP A 68 -9.12 4.60 -4.98
CA ASP A 68 -9.89 5.65 -4.33
C ASP A 68 -11.37 5.46 -4.65
N PRO A 69 -12.25 5.22 -3.65
CA PRO A 69 -13.69 5.05 -3.88
C PRO A 69 -14.35 6.25 -4.56
N LYS A 70 -13.70 7.44 -4.50
CA LYS A 70 -14.16 8.65 -5.17
C LYS A 70 -14.04 8.60 -6.70
N MET A 71 -13.31 7.63 -7.24
CA MET A 71 -13.13 7.43 -8.69
C MET A 71 -13.91 6.20 -9.20
N ASN A 72 -14.94 5.78 -8.46
CA ASN A 72 -15.76 4.63 -8.86
C ASN A 72 -16.57 4.90 -10.15
N ASP A 73 -16.89 6.16 -10.44
CA ASP A 73 -17.43 6.61 -11.73
C ASP A 73 -16.51 6.26 -12.91
N VAL A 74 -15.20 6.25 -12.68
CA VAL A 74 -14.18 5.84 -13.67
C VAL A 74 -13.94 4.33 -13.63
N PHE A 75 -13.84 3.74 -12.45
CA PHE A 75 -13.40 2.35 -12.29
C PHE A 75 -14.50 1.30 -12.43
N VAL A 76 -15.76 1.69 -12.25
CA VAL A 76 -16.90 0.77 -12.26
C VAL A 76 -17.74 1.04 -13.50
N THR A 77 -17.88 0.03 -14.35
CA THR A 77 -18.77 0.09 -15.50
C THR A 77 -20.00 -0.76 -15.24
N MET A 78 -21.18 -0.27 -15.62
CA MET A 78 -22.42 -1.04 -15.59
C MET A 78 -22.71 -1.61 -16.97
N SER A 79 -22.97 -2.92 -17.05
CA SER A 79 -23.48 -3.53 -18.28
C SER A 79 -24.94 -3.14 -18.52
N LYS A 80 -25.43 -3.33 -19.75
CA LYS A 80 -26.86 -3.19 -20.08
C LYS A 80 -27.77 -4.08 -19.22
N SER A 81 -27.24 -5.18 -18.70
CA SER A 81 -27.93 -6.11 -17.79
C SER A 81 -27.75 -5.80 -16.31
N GLY A 82 -27.17 -4.65 -15.96
CA GLY A 82 -26.98 -4.22 -14.57
C GLY A 82 -25.79 -4.85 -13.85
N LYS A 83 -24.92 -5.59 -14.55
CA LYS A 83 -23.74 -6.21 -13.94
C LYS A 83 -22.59 -5.21 -13.84
N ARG A 84 -21.92 -5.19 -12.69
CA ARG A 84 -20.75 -4.34 -12.43
C ARG A 84 -19.48 -4.98 -12.97
N GLY A 85 -18.80 -4.29 -13.88
CA GLY A 85 -17.43 -4.55 -14.27
C GLY A 85 -16.49 -3.65 -13.49
N TYR A 86 -15.36 -4.19 -13.04
CA TYR A 86 -14.36 -3.43 -12.30
C TYR A 86 -13.04 -3.39 -13.07
N TYR A 87 -12.77 -2.25 -13.69
CA TYR A 87 -11.62 -2.06 -14.58
C TYR A 87 -10.27 -2.35 -13.89
N PRO A 88 -9.98 -1.86 -12.68
CA PRO A 88 -8.71 -2.13 -12.01
C PRO A 88 -8.42 -3.62 -11.77
N ALA A 89 -9.44 -4.44 -11.53
CA ALA A 89 -9.27 -5.88 -11.37
C ALA A 89 -8.98 -6.59 -12.70
N ALA A 90 -9.64 -6.18 -13.79
CA ALA A 90 -9.36 -6.70 -15.13
C ALA A 90 -7.92 -6.38 -15.55
N ILE A 91 -7.41 -5.20 -15.19
CA ILE A 91 -6.01 -4.83 -15.44
C ILE A 91 -5.04 -5.60 -14.53
N GLU A 92 -5.36 -5.79 -13.25
CA GLU A 92 -4.48 -6.53 -12.33
C GLU A 92 -4.32 -8.01 -12.75
N TYR A 93 -5.42 -8.70 -13.04
CA TYR A 93 -5.44 -10.15 -13.24
C TYR A 93 -5.55 -10.60 -14.70
N GLY A 94 -5.87 -9.67 -15.60
CA GLY A 94 -6.18 -9.98 -17.00
C GLY A 94 -7.66 -10.35 -17.19
N TYR A 95 -8.04 -10.55 -18.44
CA TYR A 95 -9.41 -10.89 -18.83
C TYR A 95 -9.45 -11.61 -20.18
N ILE A 96 -10.59 -12.23 -20.49
CA ILE A 96 -10.84 -12.86 -21.78
C ILE A 96 -11.64 -11.88 -22.64
N ARG A 97 -11.15 -11.61 -23.86
CA ARG A 97 -11.82 -10.76 -24.84
C ARG A 97 -13.01 -11.50 -25.46
N LYS A 98 -13.90 -10.77 -26.12
CA LYS A 98 -15.05 -11.34 -26.83
C LYS A 98 -14.66 -12.33 -27.94
N ASP A 99 -13.46 -12.21 -28.49
CA ASP A 99 -12.88 -13.12 -29.49
C ASP A 99 -12.21 -14.36 -28.87
N GLY A 100 -12.37 -14.58 -27.56
CA GLY A 100 -11.78 -15.72 -26.83
C GLY A 100 -10.30 -15.55 -26.47
N LYS A 101 -9.62 -14.49 -26.93
CA LYS A 101 -8.20 -14.28 -26.62
C LYS A 101 -8.02 -13.84 -25.16
N LYS A 102 -7.06 -14.43 -24.48
CA LYS A 102 -6.67 -14.07 -23.11
C LYS A 102 -5.71 -12.88 -23.12
N VAL A 103 -6.04 -11.83 -22.40
CA VAL A 103 -5.16 -10.70 -22.10
C VAL A 103 -4.55 -10.93 -20.73
N ALA A 104 -3.23 -10.87 -20.64
CA ALA A 104 -2.52 -11.03 -19.37
C ALA A 104 -2.71 -9.80 -18.47
N GLY A 105 -2.74 -10.02 -17.15
CA GLY A 105 -2.76 -8.95 -16.17
C GLY A 105 -1.41 -8.23 -16.06
N ALA A 106 -1.46 -6.95 -15.73
CA ALA A 106 -0.27 -6.15 -15.44
C ALA A 106 0.32 -6.47 -14.07
N TYR A 107 -0.46 -7.06 -13.16
CA TYR A 107 -0.06 -7.41 -11.79
C TYR A 107 0.60 -6.24 -11.03
N TYR A 108 0.12 -5.01 -11.25
CA TYR A 108 0.77 -3.81 -10.75
C TYR A 108 0.70 -3.70 -9.22
N LEU A 109 -0.35 -4.23 -8.58
CA LEU A 109 -0.45 -4.32 -7.12
C LEU A 109 0.40 -5.47 -6.58
N LYS A 110 0.30 -6.67 -7.18
CA LYS A 110 1.07 -7.84 -6.75
C LYS A 110 2.57 -7.57 -6.82
N ARG A 111 3.05 -7.06 -7.97
CA ARG A 111 4.46 -6.76 -8.20
C ARG A 111 4.98 -5.66 -7.28
N ALA A 112 4.14 -4.69 -6.94
CA ALA A 112 4.50 -3.65 -5.97
C ALA A 112 4.91 -4.22 -4.60
N LEU A 113 4.34 -5.35 -4.19
CA LEU A 113 4.71 -6.03 -2.96
C LEU A 113 5.84 -7.04 -3.18
N THR A 114 5.72 -7.92 -4.17
CA THR A 114 6.68 -9.02 -4.36
C THR A 114 8.07 -8.52 -4.75
N GLU A 115 8.16 -7.47 -5.56
CA GLU A 115 9.44 -6.93 -6.04
C GLU A 115 10.05 -5.87 -5.10
N ASN A 116 9.33 -5.47 -4.04
CA ASN A 116 9.81 -4.43 -3.11
C ASN A 116 9.78 -4.89 -1.66
N LYS A 117 9.69 -6.21 -1.41
CA LYS A 117 9.61 -6.79 -0.05
C LYS A 117 10.70 -6.23 0.88
N GLU A 118 11.96 -6.36 0.48
CA GLU A 118 13.11 -5.88 1.26
C GLU A 118 13.07 -4.36 1.47
N ARG A 119 12.66 -3.60 0.44
CA ARG A 119 12.55 -2.13 0.52
C ARG A 119 11.44 -1.69 1.47
N VAL A 120 10.33 -2.43 1.50
CA VAL A 120 9.22 -2.20 2.42
C VAL A 120 9.66 -2.48 3.86
N GLU A 121 10.36 -3.60 4.08
CA GLU A 121 10.92 -3.99 5.37
C GLU A 121 11.92 -2.94 5.88
N LEU A 122 12.89 -2.56 5.03
CA LEU A 122 13.91 -1.56 5.36
C LEU A 122 13.27 -0.20 5.68
N ALA A 123 12.37 0.31 4.84
CA ALA A 123 11.70 1.59 5.10
C ALA A 123 10.84 1.58 6.37
N THR A 124 10.31 0.41 6.75
CA THR A 124 9.59 0.25 8.03
C THR A 124 10.56 0.34 9.21
N LEU A 125 11.69 -0.35 9.14
CA LEU A 125 12.72 -0.37 10.18
C LEU A 125 13.38 1.01 10.35
N GLU A 126 13.82 1.64 9.26
CA GLU A 126 14.40 2.98 9.26
C GLU A 126 13.41 4.02 9.80
N GLY A 127 12.15 3.94 9.35
CA GLY A 127 11.08 4.81 9.84
C GLY A 127 10.82 4.64 11.33
N LEU A 128 10.97 3.43 11.87
CA LEU A 128 10.84 3.17 13.29
C LEU A 128 12.04 3.69 14.08
N ILE A 129 13.27 3.37 13.67
CA ILE A 129 14.51 3.81 14.32
C ILE A 129 14.53 5.34 14.43
N ALA A 130 14.28 6.05 13.34
CA ALA A 130 14.28 7.52 13.32
C ALA A 130 13.25 8.13 14.29
N LYS A 131 12.13 7.44 14.51
CA LYS A 131 11.08 7.91 15.43
C LYS A 131 11.41 7.60 16.88
N VAL A 132 11.97 6.43 17.16
CA VAL A 132 12.42 6.07 18.51
C VAL A 132 13.56 7.00 18.94
N ASP A 133 14.54 7.25 18.06
CA ASP A 133 15.63 8.22 18.30
C ASP A 133 15.07 9.60 18.65
N LYS A 134 14.12 10.09 17.84
CA LYS A 134 13.46 11.38 18.10
C LYS A 134 12.73 11.41 19.44
N GLU A 135 12.11 10.30 19.86
CA GLU A 135 11.37 10.25 21.12
C GLU A 135 12.31 10.17 22.33
N LEU A 136 13.42 9.43 22.21
CA LEU A 136 14.48 9.42 23.23
C LEU A 136 15.07 10.81 23.44
N LYS A 137 15.35 11.55 22.36
CA LYS A 137 15.85 12.94 22.40
C LYS A 137 14.89 13.96 23.03
N LYS A 138 13.63 13.61 23.28
CA LYS A 138 12.70 14.50 24.00
C LYS A 138 12.68 14.24 25.51
N LYS A 139 13.06 13.03 25.93
CA LYS A 139 13.07 12.65 27.34
C LYS A 139 14.32 13.14 28.08
N TRP A 140 15.32 13.63 27.33
CA TRP A 140 16.63 14.08 27.79
C TRP A 140 16.92 15.44 27.16
#